data_AF-A0A1F4PKC2-F1
#
_entry.id   AF-A0A1F4PKC2-F1
#
_cell.length_a   1.000
_cell.length_b   1.000
_cell.length_c   1.000
_cell.angle_alpha   90.00
_cell.angle_beta   90.00
_cell.angle_gamma   90.00
#
_symmetry.space_group_name_H-M   'P 1'
#
loop_
_entity.id
_entity.type
_entity.pdbx_description
1 polymer ?
#
loop_
_entity_poly.entity_id
_entity_poly.type
_entity_poly.pdbx_seq_one_letter_code
_entity_poly.pdbx_strand_id
1 'polypeptide(L)'
;MKFRKFRSDKLWRDKIVDEVEASGSKIHFKVLDDNEFKEQLKHKFIEEAEEVFASRNKQELIEELADILEVINSFISQKIVSSIALSFTFFFFEKE
;
A
#
# COMPACT_ATOMS: atom_id res chain seq x y z
N MET A 1 7.21 -21.62 -25.45
CA MET A 1 6.53 -21.32 -24.17
C MET A 1 5.44 -20.29 -24.45
N LYS A 2 4.19 -20.52 -24.02
CA LYS A 2 3.07 -19.61 -24.29
C LYS A 2 2.90 -18.68 -23.09
N PHE A 3 3.28 -17.41 -23.22
CA PHE A 3 3.15 -16.42 -22.15
C PHE A 3 1.69 -15.95 -22.04
N ARG A 4 1.19 -15.81 -20.80
CA ARG A 4 -0.06 -15.12 -20.51
C ARG A 4 0.28 -13.69 -20.06
N LYS A 5 -0.38 -12.70 -20.66
CA LYS A 5 -0.18 -11.29 -20.32
C LYS A 5 -1.20 -10.90 -19.24
N PHE A 6 -0.71 -10.33 -18.15
CA PHE A 6 -1.53 -9.76 -17.09
C PHE A 6 -1.24 -8.26 -17.02
N ARG A 7 -2.29 -7.44 -16.88
CA ARG A 7 -2.15 -6.01 -16.55
C ARG A 7 -2.58 -5.86 -15.10
N SER A 8 -1.72 -5.26 -14.30
CA SER A 8 -2.00 -4.90 -12.91
C SER A 8 -1.74 -3.41 -12.80
N ASP A 9 -2.76 -2.66 -12.41
CA ASP A 9 -2.68 -1.22 -12.19
C ASP A 9 -2.31 -0.94 -10.71
N LYS A 10 -1.48 -1.82 -10.12
CA LYS A 10 -1.02 -1.74 -8.73
C LYS A 10 0.31 -0.99 -8.63
N LEU A 11 0.51 -0.32 -7.51
CA LEU A 11 1.79 0.30 -7.16
C LEU A 11 2.70 -0.76 -6.49
N TRP A 12 3.87 -1.01 -7.08
CA TRP A 12 4.84 -2.00 -6.58
C TRP A 12 6.14 -1.32 -6.16
N ARG A 13 6.83 -1.86 -5.15
CA ARG A 13 8.15 -1.37 -4.73
C ARG A 13 9.23 -1.84 -5.71
N ASP A 14 10.27 -1.03 -5.89
CA ASP A 14 11.37 -1.28 -6.83
C ASP A 14 11.98 -2.69 -6.71
N LYS A 15 12.09 -3.23 -5.49
CA LYS A 15 12.74 -4.52 -5.23
C LYS A 15 11.95 -5.74 -5.75
N ILE A 16 10.67 -5.59 -6.06
CA ILE A 16 9.84 -6.71 -6.53
C ILE A 16 10.11 -7.05 -8.00
N VAL A 17 10.62 -6.08 -8.78
CA VAL A 17 10.90 -6.31 -10.21
C VAL A 17 11.91 -7.44 -10.39
N ASP A 18 13.02 -7.40 -9.65
CA ASP A 18 14.09 -8.42 -9.73
C ASP A 18 13.58 -9.80 -9.31
N GLU A 19 12.75 -9.87 -8.25
CA GLU A 19 12.18 -11.12 -7.75
C GLU A 19 11.22 -11.76 -8.75
N VAL A 20 10.38 -10.95 -9.40
CA VAL A 20 9.43 -11.47 -10.38
C VAL A 20 10.11 -11.86 -11.69
N GLU A 21 11.12 -11.11 -12.14
CA GLU A 21 11.91 -11.53 -13.31
C GLU A 21 12.70 -12.82 -13.05
N ALA A 22 13.23 -13.00 -11.84
CA ALA A 22 13.87 -14.25 -11.42
C ALA A 22 12.92 -15.47 -11.44
N SER A 23 11.61 -15.25 -11.30
CA SER A 23 10.59 -16.31 -11.44
C SER A 23 10.35 -16.77 -12.90
N GLY A 24 11.02 -16.14 -13.87
CA GLY A 24 10.85 -16.42 -15.31
C GLY A 24 9.72 -15.63 -15.97
N SER A 25 9.14 -14.66 -15.26
CA SER A 25 8.12 -13.75 -15.78
C SER A 25 8.77 -12.54 -16.44
N LYS A 26 8.15 -11.98 -17.49
CA LYS A 26 8.57 -10.70 -18.09
C LYS A 26 7.66 -9.60 -17.59
N ILE A 27 8.21 -8.62 -16.87
CA ILE A 27 7.47 -7.44 -16.41
C ILE A 27 7.65 -6.30 -17.40
N HIS A 28 6.56 -5.55 -17.62
CA HIS A 28 6.62 -4.20 -18.16
C HIS A 28 6.10 -3.26 -17.06
N PHE A 29 6.94 -2.34 -16.60
CA PHE A 29 6.57 -1.34 -15.61
C PHE A 29 6.81 0.07 -16.18
N LYS A 30 6.15 1.05 -15.57
CA LYS A 30 6.35 2.47 -15.84
C LYS A 30 6.81 3.12 -14.54
N VAL A 31 7.87 3.92 -14.60
CA VAL A 31 8.21 4.82 -13.50
C VAL A 31 7.25 6.00 -13.55
N LEU A 32 6.53 6.23 -12.45
CA LEU A 32 5.52 7.28 -12.32
C LEU A 32 6.21 8.62 -12.05
N ASP A 33 5.62 9.70 -12.56
CA ASP A 33 5.97 11.04 -12.09
C ASP A 33 5.36 11.33 -10.71
N ASP A 34 5.73 12.46 -10.10
CA ASP A 34 5.27 12.81 -8.75
C ASP A 34 3.74 12.89 -8.63
N ASN A 35 3.02 13.36 -9.65
CA ASN A 35 1.56 13.48 -9.57
C ASN A 35 0.89 12.12 -9.76
N GLU A 36 1.36 11.35 -10.74
CA GLU A 36 0.90 9.98 -10.97
C GLU A 36 1.17 9.10 -9.75
N PHE A 37 2.34 9.23 -9.12
CA PHE A 37 2.69 8.51 -7.90
C PHE A 37 1.74 8.83 -6.75
N LYS A 38 1.42 10.12 -6.53
CA LYS A 38 0.50 10.53 -5.47
C LYS A 38 -0.91 10.00 -5.67
N GLU A 39 -1.41 10.00 -6.91
CA GLU A 39 -2.71 9.39 -7.24
C GLU A 39 -2.67 7.88 -7.03
N GLN A 40 -1.65 7.19 -7.51
CA GLN A 40 -1.50 5.74 -7.30
C GLN A 40 -1.36 5.37 -5.82
N LEU A 41 -0.73 6.22 -5.01
CA LEU A 41 -0.62 6.00 -3.56
C LEU A 41 -1.99 6.08 -2.86
N LYS A 42 -2.91 6.94 -3.33
CA LYS A 42 -4.31 6.96 -2.85
C LYS A 42 -5.06 5.69 -3.23
N HIS A 43 -4.87 5.20 -4.46
CA HIS A 43 -5.46 3.93 -4.87
C HIS A 43 -4.93 2.77 -4.04
N LYS A 44 -3.62 2.74 -3.78
CA LYS A 44 -3.00 1.72 -2.94
C LYS A 44 -3.56 1.74 -1.52
N PHE A 45 -3.76 2.91 -0.92
CA PHE A 45 -4.40 3.02 0.40
C PHE A 45 -5.80 2.39 0.45
N ILE A 46 -6.62 2.60 -0.58
CA ILE A 46 -7.96 2.01 -0.67
C ILE A 46 -7.87 0.48 -0.80
N GLU A 47 -6.97 -0.02 -1.65
CA GLU A 47 -6.69 -1.45 -1.81
C GLU A 47 -6.34 -2.11 -0.47
N GLU A 48 -5.35 -1.60 0.26
CA GLU A 48 -4.95 -2.19 1.56
C GLU A 48 -6.09 -2.11 2.60
N ALA A 49 -6.88 -1.03 2.59
CA ALA A 49 -8.03 -0.89 3.49
C ALA A 49 -9.13 -1.92 3.19
N GLU A 50 -9.37 -2.23 1.92
CA GLU A 50 -10.29 -3.29 1.51
C GLU A 50 -9.73 -4.68 1.88
N GLU A 51 -8.42 -4.90 1.75
CA GLU A 51 -7.75 -6.14 2.15
C GLU A 51 -7.80 -6.35 3.69
N VAL A 52 -7.60 -5.29 4.49
CA VAL A 52 -7.84 -5.31 5.95
C VAL A 52 -9.27 -5.77 6.27
N PHE A 53 -10.27 -5.21 5.57
CA PHE A 53 -11.68 -5.58 5.79
C PHE A 53 -11.97 -7.04 5.39
N ALA A 54 -11.29 -7.54 4.35
CA ALA A 54 -11.45 -8.90 3.83
C ALA A 54 -10.66 -9.97 4.62
N SER A 55 -9.74 -9.56 5.49
CA SER A 55 -8.88 -10.46 6.27
C SER A 55 -9.70 -11.48 7.07
N ARG A 56 -9.27 -12.75 7.02
CA ARG A 56 -10.01 -13.88 7.61
C ARG A 56 -9.40 -14.40 8.89
N ASN A 57 -8.16 -14.01 9.16
CA ASN A 57 -7.44 -14.42 10.35
C ASN A 57 -6.51 -13.31 10.83
N LYS A 58 -5.98 -13.50 12.04
CA LYS A 58 -5.12 -12.52 12.71
C LYS A 58 -3.84 -12.21 11.93
N GLN A 59 -3.26 -13.21 11.25
CA GLN A 59 -2.00 -13.03 10.53
C GLN A 59 -2.21 -12.15 9.30
N GLU A 60 -3.23 -12.46 8.49
CA GLU A 60 -3.65 -11.62 7.36
C GLU A 60 -3.93 -10.18 7.83
N LEU A 61 -4.73 -10.00 8.88
CA LEU A 61 -5.03 -8.67 9.41
C LEU A 61 -3.77 -7.87 9.81
N ILE A 62 -2.78 -8.53 10.41
CA ILE A 62 -1.52 -7.89 10.81
C ILE A 62 -0.72 -7.46 9.57
N GLU A 63 -0.69 -8.28 8.53
CA GLU A 63 0.01 -7.99 7.27
C GLU A 63 -0.63 -6.78 6.57
N GLU A 64 -1.95 -6.79 6.37
CA GLU A 64 -2.62 -5.68 5.67
C GLU A 64 -2.55 -4.35 6.46
N LEU A 65 -2.58 -4.41 7.80
CA LEU A 65 -2.37 -3.21 8.64
C LEU A 65 -0.94 -2.68 8.54
N ALA A 66 0.06 -3.55 8.38
CA ALA A 66 1.43 -3.13 8.17
C ALA A 66 1.59 -2.45 6.80
N ASP A 67 0.90 -2.93 5.77
CA ASP A 67 0.90 -2.32 4.45
C ASP A 67 0.20 -0.95 4.45
N ILE A 68 -0.93 -0.79 5.15
CA ILE A 68 -1.53 0.54 5.40
C ILE A 68 -0.52 1.50 6.05
N LEU A 69 0.20 1.04 7.07
CA LEU A 69 1.18 1.88 7.78
C LEU A 69 2.30 2.34 6.84
N GLU A 70 2.74 1.49 5.92
CA GLU A 70 3.71 1.87 4.90
C GLU A 70 3.16 2.93 3.93
N VAL A 71 1.91 2.78 3.48
CA VAL A 71 1.27 3.76 2.60
C VAL A 71 1.16 5.12 3.31
N ILE A 72 0.80 5.14 4.59
CA ILE A 72 0.77 6.37 5.41
C ILE A 72 2.17 7.00 5.53
N ASN A 73 3.20 6.20 5.79
CA ASN A 73 4.58 6.70 5.84
C ASN A 73 5.04 7.28 4.49
N SER A 74 4.56 6.71 3.39
CA SER A 74 4.80 7.23 2.04
C SER A 74 4.10 8.58 1.83
N PHE A 75 2.86 8.76 2.31
CA PHE A 75 2.17 10.06 2.28
C PHE A 75 2.90 11.14 3.08
N ILE A 76 3.43 10.80 4.26
CA ILE A 76 4.23 11.71 5.08
C ILE A 76 5.52 12.10 4.35
N SER A 77 6.21 11.12 3.74
CA SER A 77 7.46 11.35 3.00
C SER A 77 7.25 12.28 1.79
N GLN A 78 6.10 12.17 1.12
CA GLN A 78 5.67 13.05 0.04
C GLN A 78 5.18 14.43 0.51
N LYS A 79 5.21 14.69 1.83
CA LYS A 79 4.69 15.91 2.48
C LYS A 79 3.22 16.19 2.11
N ILE A 80 2.45 15.15 1.75
CA ILE A 80 1.01 15.27 1.50
C ILE A 80 0.28 15.51 2.80
N VAL A 81 0.73 14.83 3.87
CA VAL A 81 0.24 15.01 5.23
C VAL A 81 1.36 15.66 6.05
N SER A 82 1.05 16.75 6.75
CA SER A 82 2.00 17.32 7.71
C SER A 82 2.11 16.39 8.92
N SER A 83 3.29 16.26 9.55
CA SER A 83 3.50 15.38 10.72
C SER A 83 2.70 15.76 11.98
N ILE A 84 1.73 16.68 11.87
CA ILE A 84 0.92 17.22 12.94
C ILE A 84 -0.43 16.48 12.90
N ALA A 85 -0.53 15.37 13.64
CA ALA A 85 -1.75 14.81 14.26
C ALA A 85 -1.64 13.31 14.63
N LEU A 86 -0.48 12.82 15.12
CA LEU A 86 -0.42 11.47 15.73
C LEU A 86 -0.67 11.46 17.24
N SER A 87 -0.87 12.62 17.87
CA SER A 87 -1.26 12.70 19.28
C SER A 87 -2.78 12.63 19.43
N PHE A 88 -3.39 11.49 19.09
CA PHE A 88 -4.75 11.20 19.51
C PHE A 88 -4.73 10.64 20.93
N THR A 89 -5.06 11.47 21.93
CA THR A 89 -5.41 10.98 23.26
C THR A 89 -6.81 10.40 23.19
N PHE A 90 -6.94 9.07 23.24
CA PHE A 90 -8.24 8.42 23.38
C PHE A 90 -8.74 8.62 24.81
N PHE A 91 -9.85 9.36 24.98
CA PHE A 91 -10.56 9.45 26.25
C PHE A 91 -11.70 8.45 26.25
N PHE A 92 -11.67 7.52 27.22
CA PHE A 92 -12.81 6.68 27.52
C PHE A 92 -13.66 7.38 28.58
N PHE A 93 -14.88 7.78 28.22
CA PHE A 93 -15.85 8.28 29.20
C PHE A 93 -16.77 7.12 29.61
N GLU A 94 -16.61 6.61 30.84
CA GLU A 94 -17.69 5.88 31.49
C GLU A 94 -18.66 6.89 32.07
N LYS A 95 -19.94 6.79 31.69
CA LYS A 95 -21.02 7.47 32.41
C LYS A 95 -21.24 6.74 33.73
N GLU A 96 -21.17 7.48 34.84
CA GLU A 96 -21.98 7.16 36.03
C GLU A 96 -23.46 7.48 35.75
#